data_AF-A0A0R3CZG3-F1
#
_entry.id   AF-A0A0R3CZG3-F1
#
_cell.length_a   1.000
_cell.length_b   1.000
_cell.length_c   1.000
_cell.angle_alpha   90.00
_cell.angle_beta   90.00
_cell.angle_gamma   90.00
#
_symmetry.space_group_name_H-M   'P 1'
#
loop_
_entity.id
_entity.type
_entity.pdbx_description
1 polymer ?
#
loop_
_entity_poly.entity_id
_entity_poly.type
_entity_poly.pdbx_seq_one_letter_code
_entity_poly.pdbx_strand_id
1 'polypeptide(L)'
;MSALDRWRSFLKAPRSIELVNAELIGRDHQPPLMVDPAKVKMSSLQEFCYSMTPSHGEPIALLRAIEQQRVSSYDPTARLRLSGTDADGVEWSCGWTFPQKVNIGGDWDIEGQLTALEVTDRLGTETHSTEMLSARTLFIQWLGY
;
A
#
# COMPACT_ATOMS: atom_id res chain seq x y z
N MET A 1 3.22 -29.68 -16.56
CA MET A 1 2.42 -28.56 -16.02
C MET A 1 3.38 -27.42 -15.64
N SER A 2 3.80 -26.57 -16.59
CA SER A 2 4.91 -25.61 -16.38
C SER A 2 4.46 -24.23 -15.88
N ALA A 3 3.19 -23.86 -16.07
CA ALA A 3 2.68 -22.57 -15.61
C ALA A 3 2.64 -22.50 -14.08
N LEU A 4 1.98 -23.47 -13.41
CA LEU A 4 1.86 -23.51 -11.94
C LEU A 4 3.21 -23.54 -11.20
N ASP A 5 4.23 -24.19 -11.76
CA ASP A 5 5.58 -24.21 -11.17
C ASP A 5 6.29 -22.85 -11.27
N ARG A 6 5.97 -22.01 -12.28
CA ARG A 6 6.47 -20.63 -12.37
C ARG A 6 5.82 -19.70 -11.33
N TRP A 7 4.60 -19.97 -10.90
CA TRP A 7 3.95 -19.19 -9.83
C TRP A 7 4.46 -19.58 -8.42
N ARG A 8 5.06 -20.77 -8.26
CA ARG A 8 5.62 -21.22 -6.98
C ARG A 8 6.81 -20.39 -6.50
N SER A 9 7.54 -19.73 -7.38
CA SER A 9 8.63 -18.81 -6.97
C SER A 9 8.08 -17.51 -6.39
N PHE A 10 6.96 -16.99 -6.91
CA PHE A 10 6.25 -15.84 -6.33
C PHE A 10 5.74 -16.13 -4.91
N LEU A 11 5.41 -17.38 -4.60
CA LEU A 11 5.04 -17.81 -3.24
C LEU A 11 6.23 -17.83 -2.25
N LYS A 12 7.47 -17.76 -2.74
CA LYS A 12 8.72 -17.79 -1.96
C LYS A 12 9.37 -16.41 -1.80
N ALA A 13 8.92 -15.41 -2.55
CA ALA A 13 9.40 -14.03 -2.43
C ALA A 13 9.10 -13.46 -1.03
N PRO A 14 9.86 -12.45 -0.56
CA PRO A 14 9.62 -11.83 0.74
C PRO A 14 8.15 -11.42 0.84
N ARG A 15 7.44 -12.01 1.80
CA ARG A 15 6.03 -11.66 2.05
C ARG A 15 5.89 -10.30 2.72
N SER A 16 6.99 -9.58 2.92
CA SER A 16 7.00 -8.25 3.49
C SER A 16 8.08 -7.38 2.89
N ILE A 17 7.75 -6.10 2.75
CA ILE A 17 8.63 -5.01 2.32
C ILE A 17 8.71 -4.03 3.49
N GLU A 18 9.92 -3.55 3.76
CA GLU A 18 10.16 -2.53 4.76
C GLU A 18 10.41 -1.21 4.03
N LEU A 19 9.49 -0.28 4.20
CA LEU A 19 9.59 1.07 3.67
C LEU A 19 10.29 1.91 4.73
N VAL A 20 11.49 2.37 4.42
CA VAL A 20 12.30 3.20 5.33
C VAL A 20 11.71 4.60 5.45
N ASN A 21 11.06 5.08 4.39
CA ASN A 21 10.26 6.30 4.40
C ASN A 21 8.88 5.99 3.81
N ALA A 22 7.83 5.99 4.62
CA ALA A 22 6.47 5.82 4.12
C ALA A 22 5.61 7.05 4.46
N GLU A 23 4.79 7.44 3.50
CA GLU A 23 3.94 8.62 3.54
C GLU A 23 2.48 8.17 3.45
N LEU A 24 1.70 8.49 4.47
CA LEU A 24 0.25 8.31 4.46
C LEU A 24 -0.40 9.59 3.99
N ILE A 25 -0.95 9.58 2.77
CA ILE A 25 -1.45 10.77 2.10
C ILE A 25 -2.98 10.74 2.13
N GLY A 26 -3.56 11.89 2.50
CA GLY A 26 -4.99 12.14 2.45
C GLY A 26 -5.49 12.47 1.05
N ARG A 27 -6.10 13.63 0.91
CA ARG A 27 -6.64 14.09 -0.37
C ARG A 27 -5.53 14.40 -1.37
N ASP A 28 -5.84 14.30 -2.66
CA ASP A 28 -4.94 14.72 -3.73
C ASP A 28 -4.36 16.13 -3.47
N HIS A 29 -3.05 16.27 -3.69
CA HIS A 29 -2.26 17.49 -3.48
C HIS A 29 -2.15 18.00 -2.04
N GLN A 30 -2.56 17.23 -1.03
CA GLN A 30 -2.27 17.54 0.36
C GLN A 30 -0.89 17.02 0.78
N PRO A 31 -0.23 17.70 1.74
CA PRO A 31 0.97 17.13 2.36
C PRO A 31 0.63 15.80 3.04
N PRO A 32 1.63 14.90 3.21
CA PRO A 32 1.44 13.68 3.96
C PRO A 32 0.88 13.95 5.37
N LEU A 33 -0.07 13.13 5.79
CA LEU A 33 -0.68 13.19 7.13
C LEU A 33 0.25 12.61 8.19
N MET A 34 1.02 11.58 7.80
CA MET A 34 2.00 10.88 8.62
C MET A 34 3.18 10.51 7.72
N VAL A 35 4.40 10.59 8.26
CA VAL A 35 5.63 10.21 7.57
C VAL A 35 6.52 9.45 8.53
N ASP A 36 6.62 8.14 8.35
CA ASP A 36 7.45 7.26 9.19
C ASP A 36 7.70 5.93 8.49
N PRO A 37 8.66 5.12 8.96
CA PRO A 37 8.85 3.77 8.46
C PRO A 37 7.58 2.93 8.55
N ALA A 38 7.32 2.13 7.51
CA ALA A 38 6.18 1.23 7.47
C ALA A 38 6.60 -0.15 7.01
N LYS A 39 5.87 -1.16 7.46
CA LYS A 39 6.00 -2.53 6.98
C LYS A 39 4.78 -2.89 6.16
N VAL A 40 4.98 -3.23 4.91
CA VAL A 40 3.95 -3.80 4.05
C VAL A 40 4.10 -5.30 4.05
N LYS A 41 3.00 -6.04 4.18
CA LYS A 41 2.97 -7.50 4.20
C LYS A 41 1.87 -8.02 3.29
N MET A 42 2.23 -9.01 2.49
CA MET A 42 1.28 -9.83 1.74
C MET A 42 0.76 -10.95 2.65
N SER A 43 -0.44 -10.77 3.19
CA SER A 43 -1.11 -11.74 4.06
C SER A 43 -1.69 -12.91 3.27
N SER A 44 -2.14 -12.65 2.04
CA SER A 44 -2.59 -13.66 1.08
C SER A 44 -2.29 -13.22 -0.36
N LEU A 45 -2.61 -14.07 -1.34
CA LEU A 45 -2.50 -13.71 -2.77
C LEU A 45 -3.36 -12.50 -3.18
N GLN A 46 -4.33 -12.11 -2.35
CA GLN A 46 -5.28 -11.04 -2.63
C GLN A 46 -5.28 -9.96 -1.55
N GLU A 47 -4.44 -10.07 -0.52
CA GLU A 47 -4.49 -9.17 0.63
C GLU A 47 -3.09 -8.67 0.98
N PHE A 48 -2.95 -7.36 0.86
CA PHE A 48 -1.81 -6.61 1.34
C PHE A 48 -2.25 -5.82 2.57
N CYS A 49 -1.46 -5.90 3.62
CA CYS A 49 -1.64 -5.12 4.83
C CYS A 49 -0.41 -4.24 5.04
N TYR A 50 -0.58 -3.15 5.75
CA TYR A 50 0.53 -2.35 6.23
C TYR A 50 0.40 -2.11 7.73
N SER A 51 1.52 -1.87 8.38
CA SER A 51 1.63 -1.39 9.75
C SER A 51 2.65 -0.28 9.82
N MET A 52 2.34 0.79 10.53
CA MET A 52 3.26 1.89 10.80
C MET A 52 3.09 2.41 12.22
N THR A 53 4.19 2.84 12.83
CA THR A 53 4.24 3.40 14.18
C THR A 53 4.76 4.82 14.09
N PRO A 54 3.91 5.79 13.69
CA PRO A 54 4.39 7.13 13.43
C PRO A 54 4.87 7.83 14.69
N SER A 55 6.05 8.44 14.59
CA SER A 55 6.63 9.30 15.61
C SER A 55 6.04 10.72 15.55
N HIS A 56 5.61 11.15 14.36
CA HIS A 56 5.10 12.50 14.10
C HIS A 56 3.95 12.50 13.09
N GLY A 57 3.06 13.50 13.19
CA GLY A 57 2.02 13.77 12.20
C GLY A 57 0.77 14.42 12.79
N GLU A 58 -0.30 14.47 11.99
CA GLU A 58 -1.53 15.20 12.31
C GLU A 58 -2.70 14.23 12.61
N PRO A 59 -2.85 13.75 13.87
CA PRO A 59 -3.78 12.67 14.21
C PRO A 59 -5.23 13.07 13.98
N ILE A 60 -5.58 14.33 14.23
CA ILE A 60 -6.93 14.85 13.98
C ILE A 60 -7.21 14.88 12.48
N ALA A 61 -6.22 15.23 11.66
CA ALA A 61 -6.37 15.23 10.20
C ALA A 61 -6.53 13.81 9.67
N LEU A 62 -5.77 12.84 10.20
CA LEU A 62 -5.92 11.42 9.88
C LEU A 62 -7.33 10.91 10.20
N LEU A 63 -7.82 11.13 11.41
CA LEU A 63 -9.17 10.69 11.81
C LEU A 63 -10.25 11.32 10.93
N ARG A 64 -10.10 12.59 10.57
CA ARG A 64 -11.01 13.27 9.62
C ARG A 64 -10.94 12.65 8.23
N ALA A 65 -9.75 12.32 7.73
CA ALA A 65 -9.60 11.69 6.43
C ALA A 65 -10.23 10.28 6.39
N ILE A 66 -10.07 9.50 7.47
CA ILE A 66 -10.72 8.19 7.62
C ILE A 66 -12.25 8.34 7.59
N GLU A 67 -12.80 9.30 8.34
CA GLU A 67 -14.24 9.54 8.37
C GLU A 67 -14.76 10.03 7.00
N GLN A 68 -14.00 10.90 6.33
CA GLN A 68 -14.34 11.36 4.98
C GLN A 68 -14.35 10.21 3.97
N GLN A 69 -13.36 9.33 3.99
CA GLN A 69 -13.31 8.14 3.14
C GLN A 69 -14.52 7.22 3.39
N ARG A 70 -14.97 7.11 4.64
CA ARG A 70 -16.16 6.33 5.02
C ARG A 70 -17.45 6.93 4.49
N VAL A 71 -17.61 8.26 4.61
CA VAL A 71 -18.81 8.99 4.18
C VAL A 71 -18.87 9.16 2.66
N SER A 72 -17.72 9.31 2.01
CA SER A 72 -17.59 9.56 0.57
C SER A 72 -16.86 8.40 -0.13
N SER A 73 -17.31 7.17 0.10
CA SER A 73 -16.64 5.96 -0.40
C SER A 73 -16.50 5.87 -1.92
N TYR A 74 -17.38 6.54 -2.68
CA TYR A 74 -17.33 6.61 -4.15
C TYR A 74 -16.44 7.74 -4.69
N ASP A 75 -15.99 8.68 -3.85
CA ASP A 75 -15.08 9.75 -4.26
C ASP A 75 -13.63 9.23 -4.19
N PRO A 76 -12.94 9.05 -5.34
CA PRO A 76 -11.55 8.57 -5.35
C PRO A 76 -10.57 9.59 -4.75
N THR A 77 -10.92 10.87 -4.69
CA THR A 77 -10.07 11.92 -4.11
C THR A 77 -10.11 11.92 -2.58
N ALA A 78 -11.15 11.34 -1.98
CA ALA A 78 -11.31 11.23 -0.53
C ALA A 78 -10.60 10.00 0.06
N ARG A 79 -9.92 9.19 -0.77
CA ARG A 79 -9.28 7.94 -0.35
C ARG A 79 -7.85 8.18 0.12
N LEU A 80 -7.52 7.61 1.26
CA LEU A 80 -6.14 7.56 1.75
C LEU A 80 -5.26 6.74 0.81
N ARG A 81 -4.00 7.14 0.68
CA ARG A 81 -2.97 6.44 -0.10
C ARG A 81 -1.73 6.24 0.73
N LEU A 82 -1.03 5.14 0.48
CA LEU A 82 0.28 4.89 1.06
C LEU A 82 1.31 4.87 -0.08
N SER A 83 2.40 5.58 0.10
CA SER A 83 3.57 5.53 -0.77
C SER A 83 4.83 5.45 0.08
N GLY A 84 5.92 4.95 -0.47
CA GLY A 84 7.17 4.97 0.27
C GLY A 84 8.37 4.51 -0.52
N THR A 85 9.52 4.49 0.16
CA THR A 85 10.80 4.07 -0.39
C THR A 85 11.39 3.00 0.51
N ASP A 86 11.90 1.91 -0.08
CA ASP A 86 12.60 0.87 0.67
C ASP A 86 14.08 1.21 0.93
N ALA A 87 14.80 0.30 1.57
CA ALA A 87 16.21 0.49 1.93
C ALA A 87 17.16 0.56 0.72
N ASP A 88 16.75 0.01 -0.42
CA ASP A 88 17.51 0.01 -1.67
C ASP A 88 17.21 1.28 -2.51
N GLY A 89 16.34 2.16 -2.02
CA GLY A 89 15.96 3.40 -2.70
C GLY A 89 14.85 3.21 -3.75
N VAL A 90 14.18 2.06 -3.78
CA VAL A 90 13.10 1.78 -4.72
C VAL A 90 11.82 2.46 -4.27
N GLU A 91 11.17 3.18 -5.20
CA GLU A 91 9.90 3.85 -4.96
C GLU A 91 8.72 2.86 -5.11
N TRP A 92 7.90 2.78 -4.07
CA TRP A 92 6.72 1.94 -3.98
C TRP A 92 5.45 2.78 -3.90
N SER A 93 4.50 2.52 -4.80
CA SER A 93 3.14 3.01 -4.73
C SER A 93 2.25 1.91 -4.17
N CYS A 94 1.81 2.06 -2.91
CA CYS A 94 1.00 1.06 -2.21
C CYS A 94 -0.52 1.28 -2.43
N GLY A 95 -0.90 2.04 -3.46
CA GLY A 95 -2.29 2.25 -3.86
C GLY A 95 -3.14 2.92 -2.78
N TRP A 96 -4.44 2.62 -2.81
CA TRP A 96 -5.38 3.09 -1.79
C TRP A 96 -5.31 2.25 -0.54
N THR A 97 -5.53 2.89 0.60
CA THR A 97 -5.50 2.23 1.89
C THR A 97 -6.77 2.44 2.69
N PHE A 98 -7.10 1.46 3.52
CA PHE A 98 -8.19 1.50 4.49
C PHE A 98 -7.62 1.17 5.87
N PRO A 99 -7.35 2.18 6.72
CA PRO A 99 -6.96 1.96 8.10
C PRO A 99 -8.03 1.15 8.83
N GLN A 100 -7.64 0.05 9.44
CA GLN A 100 -8.51 -0.84 10.21
C GLN A 100 -8.30 -0.66 11.72
N LYS A 101 -7.08 -0.27 12.11
CA LYS A 101 -6.68 -0.03 13.49
C LYS A 101 -5.92 1.29 13.53
N VAL A 102 -6.35 2.19 14.41
CA VAL A 102 -5.68 3.46 14.67
C VAL A 102 -5.70 3.68 16.16
N ASN A 103 -4.54 3.52 16.80
CA ASN A 103 -4.33 3.86 18.20
C ASN A 103 -3.49 5.14 18.29
N ILE A 104 -4.03 6.15 18.97
CA ILE A 104 -3.40 7.48 19.13
C ILE A 104 -3.15 7.78 20.63
N GLY A 105 -3.02 6.75 21.47
CA GLY A 105 -2.76 6.89 22.90
C GLY A 105 -1.46 6.21 23.33
N GLY A 106 -0.44 7.01 23.64
CA GLY A 106 0.92 6.50 23.90
C GLY A 106 1.70 6.38 22.60
N ASP A 107 2.16 5.16 22.28
CA ASP A 107 2.78 4.85 20.99
C ASP A 107 1.70 4.76 19.91
N TRP A 108 1.86 5.56 18.85
CA TRP A 108 0.89 5.56 17.76
C TRP A 108 1.04 4.28 16.96
N ASP A 109 -0.08 3.65 16.64
CA ASP A 109 -0.08 2.41 15.88
C ASP A 109 -1.21 2.42 14.85
N ILE A 110 -0.83 2.31 13.59
CA ILE A 110 -1.75 2.34 12.45
C ILE A 110 -1.55 1.07 11.65
N GLU A 111 -2.62 0.32 11.50
CA GLU A 111 -2.66 -0.85 10.63
C GLU A 111 -3.84 -0.74 9.66
N GLY A 112 -3.67 -1.26 8.46
CA GLY A 112 -4.76 -1.32 7.51
C GLY A 112 -4.45 -2.17 6.29
N GLN A 113 -5.40 -2.18 5.36
CA GLN A 113 -5.30 -2.92 4.11
C GLN A 113 -4.91 -2.00 2.96
N LEU A 114 -4.23 -2.57 1.96
CA LEU A 114 -3.85 -1.92 0.72
C LEU A 114 -4.56 -2.59 -0.45
N THR A 115 -4.97 -1.80 -1.43
CA THR A 115 -5.66 -2.33 -2.62
C THR A 115 -4.69 -2.89 -3.67
N ALA A 116 -3.46 -2.39 -3.69
CA ALA A 116 -2.46 -2.73 -4.68
C ALA A 116 -1.06 -2.44 -4.15
N LEU A 117 -0.07 -3.02 -4.81
CA LEU A 117 1.33 -2.71 -4.61
C LEU A 117 1.97 -2.61 -5.99
N GLU A 118 2.53 -1.44 -6.28
CA GLU A 118 3.18 -1.12 -7.55
C GLU A 118 4.59 -0.62 -7.26
N VAL A 119 5.55 -1.12 -8.02
CA VAL A 119 6.95 -0.71 -7.96
C VAL A 119 7.25 0.17 -9.16
N THR A 120 7.88 1.32 -8.92
CA THR A 120 8.41 2.15 -10.01
C THR A 120 9.91 1.89 -10.11
N ASP A 121 10.31 0.89 -10.89
CA ASP A 121 11.72 0.62 -11.11
C ASP A 121 12.32 1.68 -12.05
N ARG A 122 13.36 2.39 -11.59
CA ARG A 122 14.16 3.32 -12.41
C ARG A 122 15.41 2.65 -12.99
N LEU A 123 15.64 1.36 -12.77
CA LEU A 123 16.82 0.65 -13.27
C LEU A 123 16.69 0.34 -14.77
N GLY A 124 16.99 1.36 -15.58
CA GLY A 124 17.87 1.22 -16.73
C GLY A 124 17.51 0.15 -17.78
N THR A 125 16.34 0.22 -18.38
CA THR A 125 16.16 -0.04 -19.82
C THR A 125 15.04 0.87 -20.31
N GLU A 126 15.13 1.38 -21.54
CA GLU A 126 14.21 2.35 -22.17
C GLU A 126 12.77 1.80 -22.40
N THR A 127 12.33 0.84 -21.60
CA THR A 127 10.98 0.29 -21.62
C THR A 127 10.40 0.42 -20.22
N HIS A 128 9.67 1.51 -19.96
CA HIS A 128 8.87 1.70 -18.75
C HIS A 128 7.99 0.46 -18.53
N SER A 129 8.42 -0.44 -17.65
CA SER A 129 7.70 -1.67 -17.34
C SER A 129 7.13 -1.50 -15.95
N THR A 130 5.88 -1.04 -15.90
CA THR A 130 5.10 -0.98 -14.66
C THR A 130 4.67 -2.40 -14.31
N GLU A 131 5.28 -3.00 -13.30
CA GLU A 131 4.80 -4.26 -12.73
C GLU A 131 3.78 -3.95 -11.62
N MET A 132 2.50 -4.22 -11.90
CA MET A 132 1.40 -4.00 -10.96
C MET A 132 0.96 -5.32 -10.32
N LEU A 133 1.02 -5.40 -8.99
CA LEU A 133 0.37 -6.44 -8.20
C LEU A 133 -0.92 -5.86 -7.59
N SER A 134 -2.05 -6.14 -8.24
CA SER A 134 -3.38 -5.71 -7.78
C SER A 134 -4.13 -6.87 -7.12
N ALA A 135 -4.63 -6.65 -5.90
CA ALA A 135 -5.48 -7.59 -5.18
C ALA A 135 -6.76 -7.97 -5.96
N ARG A 136 -7.23 -7.07 -6.83
CA ARG A 136 -8.51 -7.20 -7.55
C ARG A 136 -8.38 -7.82 -8.95
N THR A 137 -7.16 -8.02 -9.44
CA THR A 137 -6.91 -8.48 -10.83
C THR A 137 -6.92 -10.02 -10.98
N LEU A 138 -7.01 -10.78 -9.88
CA LEU A 138 -7.06 -12.24 -9.95
C LEU A 138 -8.43 -12.83 -10.35
N PHE A 139 -9.49 -12.02 -10.45
CA PHE A 139 -10.84 -12.54 -10.76
C PHE A 139 -11.24 -12.47 -12.23
N ILE A 140 -10.58 -11.67 -13.08
CA ILE A 140 -11.00 -11.45 -14.47
C ILE A 140 -10.32 -12.42 -15.47
N GLN A 141 -9.29 -13.16 -15.06
CA GLN A 141 -8.69 -14.22 -15.88
C GLN A 141 -9.24 -15.63 -15.63
N TRP A 142 -10.29 -15.78 -14.81
CA TRP A 142 -10.88 -17.09 -14.49
C TRP A 142 -12.31 -17.33 -15.02
N LEU A 143 -12.86 -16.39 -15.80
CA LEU A 143 -14.14 -16.55 -16.50
C LEU A 143 -14.06 -15.94 -17.91
N GLY A 144 -13.58 -16.70 -18.88
CA GLY A 144 -13.60 -16.30 -20.29
C GLY A 144 -12.97 -17.34 -21.21
N TYR A 145 -13.77 -18.35 -21.58
CA TYR A 145 -13.66 -19.29 -22.70
C TYR A 145 -12.40 -20.17 -22.83
#